data_AF-A0A3A0BDV9-F1
#
_entry.id   AF-A0A3A0BDV9-F1
#
_cell.length_a   1.000
_cell.length_b   1.000
_cell.length_c   1.000
_cell.angle_alpha   90.00
_cell.angle_beta   90.00
_cell.angle_gamma   90.00
#
_symmetry.space_group_name_H-M   'P 1'
#
loop_
_entity.id
_entity.type
_entity.pdbx_description
1 polymer ?
#
loop_
_entity_poly.entity_id
_entity_poly.type
_entity_poly.pdbx_seq_one_letter_code
_entity_poly.pdbx_strand_id
1 'polypeptide(L)'
;MDELSNEPIETNEPAPFSPPPSSGEDKPGWLTRKEYTDPAEKKRDFWLGFGLWWGLNIALGVCQWIISMAFAAVTTAGDYSVGASETLSTVLAVILYILPWVINIGLIIYFAFTRSQIALGMLAGFGAALALAICLGLIVTAACFVIISSMGY
;
A
#
# COMPACT_ATOMS: atom_id res chain seq x y z
N MET A 1 44.66 -58.10 -27.54
CA MET A 1 43.40 -58.00 -26.78
C MET A 1 43.72 -57.02 -25.67
N ASP A 2 43.71 -55.75 -26.03
CA ASP A 2 44.21 -54.66 -25.18
C ASP A 2 43.01 -54.08 -24.43
N GLU A 3 43.10 -54.10 -23.11
CA GLU A 3 42.11 -53.56 -22.20
C GLU A 3 42.03 -52.03 -22.38
N LEU A 4 40.90 -51.57 -22.90
CA LEU A 4 40.52 -50.16 -22.91
C LEU A 4 40.31 -49.69 -21.46
N SER A 5 41.24 -48.92 -20.92
CA SER A 5 41.10 -48.26 -19.63
C SER A 5 40.00 -47.20 -19.72
N ASN A 6 38.88 -47.45 -19.04
CA ASN A 6 37.83 -46.48 -18.80
C ASN A 6 38.29 -45.52 -17.69
N GLU A 7 39.02 -44.47 -18.05
CA GLU A 7 39.18 -43.33 -17.16
C GLU A 7 37.96 -42.40 -17.30
N PRO A 8 37.32 -41.98 -16.20
CA PRO A 8 36.24 -41.02 -16.25
C PRO A 8 36.77 -39.67 -16.70
N ILE A 9 36.15 -39.11 -17.74
CA ILE A 9 36.39 -37.76 -18.23
C ILE A 9 35.96 -36.79 -17.11
N GLU A 10 36.93 -36.16 -16.44
CA GLU A 10 36.67 -34.99 -15.59
C GLU A 10 36.15 -33.86 -16.49
N THR A 11 34.83 -33.67 -16.48
CA THR A 11 34.21 -32.43 -16.95
C THR A 11 34.67 -31.31 -16.04
N ASN A 12 35.64 -30.52 -16.51
CA ASN A 12 35.94 -29.19 -15.97
C ASN A 12 34.70 -28.32 -16.11
N GLU A 13 33.76 -28.40 -15.16
CA GLU A 13 32.76 -27.36 -14.97
C GLU A 13 33.51 -26.08 -14.61
N PRO A 14 33.35 -24.99 -15.39
CA PRO A 14 33.89 -23.70 -14.98
C PRO A 14 33.26 -23.34 -13.64
N ALA A 15 34.10 -23.13 -12.63
CA ALA A 15 33.69 -22.71 -11.30
C ALA A 15 32.64 -21.58 -11.41
N PRO A 16 31.59 -21.60 -10.56
CA PRO A 16 30.60 -20.53 -10.56
C PRO A 16 31.33 -19.19 -10.46
N PHE A 17 31.06 -18.32 -11.43
CA PHE A 17 31.67 -17.01 -11.59
C PHE A 17 31.60 -16.25 -10.25
N SER A 18 32.67 -16.28 -9.47
CA SER A 18 32.79 -15.48 -8.26
C SER A 18 32.77 -14.03 -8.70
N PRO A 19 31.75 -13.23 -8.36
CA PRO A 19 31.74 -11.83 -8.72
C PRO A 19 32.97 -11.15 -8.09
N PRO A 20 33.57 -10.16 -8.78
CA PRO A 20 34.75 -9.47 -8.27
C PRO A 20 34.44 -8.83 -6.90
N PRO A 21 35.43 -8.75 -5.98
CA PRO A 21 35.24 -8.15 -4.67
C PRO A 21 34.77 -6.71 -4.86
N SER A 22 33.53 -6.42 -4.43
CA SER A 22 32.95 -5.09 -4.55
C SER A 22 33.78 -4.12 -3.71
N SER A 23 34.43 -3.17 -4.38
CA SER A 23 35.16 -2.09 -3.76
C SER A 23 34.23 -1.23 -2.89
N GLY A 24 34.20 -1.50 -1.59
CA GLY A 24 34.30 -0.49 -0.53
C GLY A 24 33.29 0.66 -0.48
N GLU A 25 32.10 0.55 -1.06
CA GLU A 25 30.99 1.44 -0.74
C GLU A 25 29.84 0.57 -0.20
N ASP A 26 29.86 0.36 1.12
CA ASP A 26 28.77 -0.27 1.86
C ASP A 26 27.52 0.61 1.69
N LYS A 27 26.76 0.37 0.62
CA LYS A 27 25.41 0.91 0.50
C LYS A 27 24.66 0.44 1.74
N PRO A 28 24.13 1.36 2.55
CA PRO A 28 23.55 0.97 3.83
C PRO A 28 22.42 -0.02 3.55
N GLY A 29 22.38 -1.13 4.29
CA GLY A 29 21.58 -2.32 3.96
C GLY A 29 20.05 -2.11 3.88
N TRP A 30 19.56 -0.90 4.17
CA TRP A 30 18.18 -0.49 3.93
C TRP A 30 17.92 -0.03 2.48
N LEU A 31 18.96 0.20 1.68
CA LEU A 31 18.91 0.56 0.26
C LEU A 31 19.13 -0.63 -0.69
N THR A 32 19.57 -1.78 -0.18
CA THR A 32 19.75 -2.97 -1.01
C THR A 32 18.41 -3.67 -1.22
N ARG A 33 18.02 -3.80 -2.50
CA ARG A 33 16.81 -4.52 -2.89
C ARG A 33 16.91 -5.96 -2.41
N LYS A 34 15.93 -6.41 -1.63
CA LYS A 34 15.86 -7.81 -1.21
C LYS A 34 15.71 -8.73 -2.42
N GLU A 35 16.66 -9.63 -2.61
CA GLU A 35 16.55 -10.71 -3.58
C GLU A 35 15.67 -11.82 -3.01
N TYR A 36 14.70 -12.27 -3.80
CA TYR A 36 13.79 -13.34 -3.41
C TYR A 36 14.33 -14.65 -3.96
N THR A 37 14.67 -15.58 -3.06
CA THR A 37 15.11 -16.94 -3.43
C THR A 37 13.94 -17.92 -3.50
N ASP A 38 12.82 -17.63 -2.82
CA ASP A 38 11.66 -18.50 -2.74
C ASP A 38 10.36 -17.80 -3.23
N PRO A 39 9.58 -18.40 -4.16
CA PRO A 39 8.27 -17.90 -4.54
C PRO A 39 7.27 -17.79 -3.36
N ALA A 40 7.40 -18.59 -2.31
CA ALA A 40 6.53 -18.51 -1.13
C ALA A 40 6.72 -17.18 -0.38
N GLU A 41 7.96 -16.72 -0.25
CA GLU A 41 8.28 -15.44 0.38
C GLU A 41 7.72 -14.25 -0.42
N LYS A 42 7.79 -14.33 -1.75
CA LYS A 42 7.21 -13.32 -2.64
C LYS A 42 5.69 -13.16 -2.44
N LYS A 43 4.97 -14.28 -2.31
CA LYS A 43 3.51 -14.28 -2.06
C LYS A 43 3.18 -13.70 -0.69
N ARG A 44 3.96 -14.04 0.35
CA ARG A 44 3.77 -13.51 1.71
C ARG A 44 3.92 -11.98 1.72
N ASP A 45 4.98 -11.45 1.11
CA ASP A 45 5.24 -10.01 1.08
C ASP A 45 4.16 -9.26 0.27
N PHE A 46 3.63 -9.85 -0.81
CA PHE A 46 2.48 -9.32 -1.53
C PHE A 46 1.23 -9.22 -0.65
N TRP A 47 0.84 -10.32 0.02
CA TRP A 47 -0.33 -10.34 0.89
C TRP A 47 -0.17 -9.42 2.11
N LEU A 48 1.06 -9.28 2.62
CA LEU A 48 1.37 -8.33 3.67
C LEU A 48 1.15 -6.90 3.19
N GLY A 49 1.59 -6.54 1.99
CA GLY A 49 1.30 -5.23 1.38
C GLY A 49 -0.19 -5.00 1.17
N PHE A 50 -0.91 -5.99 0.66
CA PHE A 50 -2.36 -5.91 0.46
C PHE A 50 -3.10 -5.68 1.79
N GLY A 51 -2.78 -6.48 2.82
CA GLY A 51 -3.37 -6.35 4.15
C GLY A 51 -2.98 -5.05 4.85
N LEU A 52 -1.73 -4.60 4.70
CA LEU A 52 -1.24 -3.33 5.22
C LEU A 52 -2.03 -2.15 4.66
N TRP A 53 -2.31 -2.14 3.36
CA TRP A 53 -3.11 -1.10 2.74
C TRP A 53 -4.51 -1.02 3.36
N TRP A 54 -5.21 -2.15 3.50
CA TRP A 54 -6.54 -2.18 4.12
C TRP A 54 -6.50 -1.78 5.60
N GLY A 55 -5.60 -2.37 6.38
CA GLY A 55 -5.47 -2.09 7.82
C GLY A 55 -5.18 -0.61 8.09
N LEU A 56 -4.28 -0.02 7.31
CA LEU A 56 -3.94 1.40 7.41
C LEU A 56 -5.14 2.28 7.05
N ASN A 57 -5.82 2.03 5.93
CA ASN A 57 -6.96 2.86 5.51
C ASN A 57 -8.16 2.75 6.46
N ILE A 58 -8.41 1.57 7.04
CA ILE A 58 -9.42 1.39 8.09
C ILE A 58 -9.03 2.21 9.34
N ALA A 59 -7.79 2.09 9.81
CA ALA A 59 -7.33 2.83 10.99
C ALA A 59 -7.41 4.36 10.77
N LEU A 60 -6.98 4.84 9.60
CA LEU A 60 -7.06 6.26 9.23
C LEU A 60 -8.52 6.73 9.12
N GLY A 61 -9.40 5.93 8.52
CA GLY A 61 -10.83 6.25 8.42
C GLY A 61 -11.51 6.35 9.78
N VAL A 62 -11.22 5.42 10.70
CA VAL A 62 -11.71 5.48 12.09
C VAL A 62 -11.18 6.71 12.81
N CYS A 63 -9.88 7.00 12.66
CA CYS A 63 -9.27 8.19 13.26
C CYS A 63 -9.94 9.48 12.75
N GLN A 64 -10.17 9.56 11.44
CA GLN A 64 -10.83 10.70 10.81
C GLN A 64 -12.27 10.87 11.30
N TRP A 65 -13.02 9.77 11.43
CA TRP A 65 -14.38 9.79 11.98
C TRP A 65 -14.42 10.28 13.44
N ILE A 66 -13.50 9.82 14.29
CA ILE A 66 -13.39 10.25 15.69
C ILE A 66 -13.07 11.76 15.77
N ILE A 67 -12.13 12.24 14.95
CA ILE A 67 -11.77 13.66 14.89
C ILE A 67 -12.98 14.50 14.46
N SER A 68 -13.72 14.08 13.43
CA SER A 68 -14.92 14.78 12.98
C SER A 68 -15.99 14.85 14.07
N MET A 69 -16.23 13.75 14.80
CA MET A 69 -17.15 13.74 15.94
C MET A 69 -16.71 14.68 17.07
N ALA A 70 -15.41 14.71 17.38
CA ALA A 70 -14.85 15.61 18.39
C ALA A 70 -15.00 17.08 17.99
N PHE A 71 -14.72 17.43 16.74
CA PHE A 71 -14.92 18.79 16.22
C PHE A 71 -16.39 19.21 16.28
N ALA A 72 -17.31 18.36 15.85
CA ALA A 72 -18.75 18.64 15.92
C ALA A 72 -19.20 18.93 17.37
N ALA A 73 -18.76 18.11 18.33
CA ALA A 73 -19.10 18.29 19.74
C ALA A 73 -18.58 19.61 20.32
N VAL A 74 -17.37 20.03 19.93
CA VAL A 74 -16.77 21.31 20.36
C VAL A 74 -17.52 22.50 19.77
N THR A 75 -17.89 22.45 18.48
CA THR A 75 -18.62 23.55 17.82
C THR A 75 -20.02 23.77 18.39
N THR A 76 -20.67 22.75 18.93
CA THR A 76 -21.99 22.88 19.58
C THR A 76 -21.93 23.41 21.01
N ALA A 77 -20.75 23.42 21.64
CA ALA A 77 -20.60 23.71 23.07
C ALA A 77 -19.96 25.08 23.39
N GLY A 78 -19.44 25.81 22.40
CA GLY A 78 -18.73 27.08 22.63
C GLY A 78 -19.28 28.26 21.84
N ASP A 79 -19.51 29.38 22.55
CA ASP A 79 -19.63 30.73 21.98
C ASP A 79 -18.26 31.14 21.41
N TYR A 80 -17.95 30.71 20.18
CA TYR A 80 -16.70 31.09 19.51
C TYR A 80 -16.88 32.41 18.74
N SER A 81 -16.01 33.39 19.03
CA SER A 81 -15.96 34.66 18.31
C SER A 81 -15.62 34.46 16.82
N VAL A 82 -16.49 35.02 15.98
CA VAL A 82 -16.85 34.61 14.60
C VAL A 82 -15.79 34.90 13.50
N GLY A 83 -14.50 35.00 13.83
CA GLY A 83 -13.49 35.46 12.84
C GLY A 83 -12.28 34.55 12.65
N ALA A 84 -11.55 34.30 13.74
CA ALA A 84 -10.25 33.62 13.66
C ALA A 84 -10.34 32.10 13.83
N SER A 85 -11.36 31.59 14.53
CA SER A 85 -11.54 30.16 14.81
C SER A 85 -11.99 29.37 13.57
N GLU A 86 -12.78 29.97 12.69
CA GLU A 86 -13.31 29.29 11.49
C GLU A 86 -12.23 29.06 10.43
N THR A 87 -11.34 30.03 10.24
CA THR A 87 -10.23 29.88 9.28
C THR A 87 -9.25 28.82 9.75
N LEU A 88 -8.89 28.82 11.04
CA LEU A 88 -7.96 27.83 11.61
C LEU A 88 -8.55 26.41 11.59
N SER A 89 -9.83 26.26 11.95
CA SER A 89 -10.51 24.96 11.91
C SER A 89 -10.65 24.42 10.49
N THR A 90 -10.94 25.28 9.51
CA THR A 90 -10.98 24.89 8.09
C THR A 90 -9.62 24.43 7.59
N VAL A 91 -8.55 25.18 7.86
CA VAL A 91 -7.19 24.80 7.46
C VAL A 91 -6.78 23.48 8.09
N LEU A 92 -7.05 23.29 9.39
CA LEU A 92 -6.73 22.05 10.09
C LEU A 92 -7.54 20.86 9.55
N ALA A 93 -8.82 21.06 9.24
CA ALA A 93 -9.66 20.03 8.62
C ALA A 93 -9.11 19.60 7.25
N VAL A 94 -8.67 20.55 6.42
CA VAL A 94 -8.05 20.26 5.12
C VAL A 94 -6.75 19.48 5.27
N ILE A 95 -5.88 19.88 6.21
CA ILE A 95 -4.63 19.15 6.48
C ILE A 95 -4.93 17.71 6.91
N LEU A 96 -5.85 17.52 7.84
CA LEU A 96 -6.24 16.19 8.33
C LEU A 96 -6.93 15.34 7.25
N TYR A 97 -7.62 15.98 6.31
CA TYR A 97 -8.20 15.31 5.15
C TYR A 97 -7.15 14.84 4.14
N ILE A 98 -6.12 15.65 3.88
CA ILE A 98 -5.05 15.34 2.91
C ILE A 98 -4.03 14.35 3.48
N LEU A 99 -3.80 14.36 4.79
CA LEU A 99 -2.76 13.57 5.46
C LEU A 99 -2.85 12.05 5.17
N PRO A 100 -4.03 11.39 5.19
CA PRO A 100 -4.18 10.00 4.78
C PRO A 100 -3.71 9.71 3.34
N TRP A 101 -3.95 10.65 2.41
CA TRP A 101 -3.52 10.51 1.02
C TRP A 101 -2.00 10.56 0.91
N VAL A 102 -1.38 11.53 1.60
CA VAL A 102 0.08 11.68 1.65
C VAL A 102 0.74 10.44 2.26
N ILE A 103 0.17 9.90 3.34
CA ILE A 103 0.68 8.68 3.98
C ILE A 103 0.60 7.48 3.03
N ASN A 104 -0.55 7.27 2.35
CA ASN A 104 -0.71 6.17 1.40
C ASN A 104 0.28 6.27 0.23
N ILE A 105 0.40 7.45 -0.39
CA ILE A 105 1.33 7.67 -1.50
C ILE A 105 2.77 7.51 -1.03
N GLY A 106 3.12 8.10 0.11
CA GLY A 106 4.45 8.03 0.71
C GLY A 106 4.88 6.59 1.02
N LEU A 107 3.97 5.77 1.57
CA LEU A 107 4.23 4.36 1.83
C LEU A 107 4.40 3.56 0.53
N ILE A 108 3.58 3.79 -0.49
CA ILE A 108 3.73 3.13 -1.80
C ILE A 108 5.09 3.45 -2.40
N ILE A 109 5.51 4.71 -2.39
CA ILE A 109 6.82 5.13 -2.91
C ILE A 109 7.94 4.51 -2.08
N TYR A 110 7.87 4.58 -0.75
CA TYR A 110 8.87 4.00 0.15
C TYR A 110 9.04 2.49 -0.07
N PHE A 111 7.92 1.75 -0.16
CA PHE A 111 7.96 0.32 -0.41
C PHE A 111 8.31 -0.03 -1.85
N ALA A 112 8.07 0.85 -2.83
CA ALA A 112 8.51 0.63 -4.21
C ALA A 112 10.04 0.53 -4.27
N PHE A 113 10.75 1.36 -3.49
CA PHE A 113 12.22 1.34 -3.43
C PHE A 113 12.78 0.26 -2.51
N THR A 114 12.16 -0.04 -1.38
CA THR A 114 12.68 -1.02 -0.42
C THR A 114 12.24 -2.46 -0.72
N ARG A 115 10.94 -2.66 -1.02
CA ARG A 115 10.32 -3.98 -1.21
C ARG A 115 9.18 -3.92 -2.23
N SER A 116 9.53 -3.91 -3.52
CA SER A 116 8.58 -3.79 -4.65
C SER A 116 7.35 -4.73 -4.62
N GLN A 117 7.45 -5.92 -4.02
CA GLN A 117 6.32 -6.85 -3.89
C GLN A 117 5.23 -6.36 -2.92
N ILE A 118 5.64 -5.70 -1.83
CA ILE A 118 4.72 -5.06 -0.88
C ILE A 118 3.99 -3.91 -1.57
N ALA A 119 4.72 -3.09 -2.35
CA ALA A 119 4.13 -1.99 -3.11
C ALA A 119 3.08 -2.48 -4.12
N LEU A 120 3.36 -3.57 -4.83
CA LEU A 120 2.37 -4.22 -5.71
C LEU A 120 1.15 -4.71 -4.93
N GLY A 121 1.35 -5.29 -3.75
CA GLY A 121 0.27 -5.68 -2.84
C GLY A 121 -0.62 -4.50 -2.44
N MET A 122 -0.02 -3.38 -2.04
CA MET A 122 -0.77 -2.16 -1.70
C MET A 122 -1.53 -1.59 -2.90
N LEU A 123 -0.90 -1.56 -4.08
CA LEU A 123 -1.56 -1.10 -5.31
C LEU A 123 -2.74 -2.01 -5.69
N ALA A 124 -2.60 -3.32 -5.52
CA ALA A 124 -3.71 -4.26 -5.70
C ALA A 124 -4.83 -4.04 -4.68
N GLY A 125 -4.49 -3.71 -3.42
CA GLY A 125 -5.44 -3.30 -2.39
C GLY A 125 -6.26 -2.08 -2.82
N PHE A 126 -5.59 -1.04 -3.28
CA PHE A 126 -6.22 0.16 -3.85
C PHE A 126 -7.13 -0.16 -5.04
N GLY A 127 -6.64 -0.97 -6.00
CA GLY A 127 -7.42 -1.39 -7.15
C GLY A 127 -8.68 -2.17 -6.77
N ALA A 128 -8.57 -3.07 -5.80
CA ALA A 128 -9.71 -3.82 -5.27
C ALA A 128 -10.74 -2.90 -4.60
N ALA A 129 -10.29 -1.92 -3.81
CA ALA A 129 -11.18 -0.93 -3.20
C ALA A 129 -11.89 -0.06 -4.24
N LEU A 130 -11.19 0.36 -5.31
CA LEU A 130 -11.78 1.12 -6.41
C LEU A 130 -12.83 0.29 -7.14
N ALA A 131 -12.55 -0.98 -7.42
CA ALA A 131 -13.52 -1.88 -8.04
C ALA A 131 -14.77 -2.06 -7.15
N LEU A 132 -14.60 -2.26 -5.85
CA LEU A 132 -15.71 -2.33 -4.89
C LEU A 132 -16.52 -1.03 -4.84
N ALA A 133 -15.85 0.14 -4.86
CA ALA A 133 -16.52 1.43 -4.87
C ALA A 133 -17.36 1.63 -6.13
N ILE A 134 -16.87 1.24 -7.32
CA ILE A 134 -17.63 1.27 -8.57
C ILE A 134 -18.85 0.34 -8.48
N CYS A 135 -18.66 -0.90 -8.06
CA CYS A 135 -19.75 -1.87 -7.92
C CYS A 135 -20.84 -1.36 -6.97
N LEU A 136 -20.45 -0.84 -5.80
CA LEU A 136 -21.37 -0.24 -4.84
C LEU A 136 -22.09 0.98 -5.41
N GLY A 137 -21.38 1.86 -6.13
CA GLY A 137 -21.96 3.01 -6.80
C GLY A 137 -23.05 2.60 -7.80
N LEU A 138 -22.79 1.62 -8.64
CA LEU A 138 -23.77 1.09 -9.60
C LEU A 138 -25.00 0.49 -8.92
N ILE A 139 -24.80 -0.30 -7.85
CA ILE A 139 -25.90 -0.89 -7.08
C ILE A 139 -26.76 0.20 -6.46
N VAL A 140 -26.15 1.22 -5.83
CA VAL A 140 -26.87 2.34 -5.23
C VAL A 140 -27.62 3.14 -6.28
N THR A 141 -27.00 3.45 -7.42
CA THR A 141 -27.68 4.15 -8.53
C THR A 141 -28.89 3.36 -9.02
N ALA A 142 -28.73 2.05 -9.28
CA ALA A 142 -29.84 1.20 -9.70
C ALA A 142 -30.97 1.15 -8.65
N ALA A 143 -30.62 1.00 -7.38
CA ALA A 143 -31.58 1.02 -6.27
C ALA A 143 -32.36 2.34 -6.21
N CYS A 144 -31.67 3.48 -6.35
CA CYS A 144 -32.32 4.79 -6.40
C CYS A 144 -33.31 4.91 -7.57
N PHE A 145 -32.94 4.43 -8.76
CA PHE A 145 -33.84 4.43 -9.93
C PHE A 145 -35.08 3.56 -9.70
N VAL A 146 -34.94 2.38 -9.10
CA VAL A 146 -36.07 1.50 -8.76
C VAL A 146 -36.99 2.17 -7.75
N ILE A 147 -36.43 2.81 -6.72
CA ILE A 147 -37.21 3.52 -5.71
C ILE A 147 -38.00 4.66 -6.36
N ILE A 148 -37.35 5.53 -7.14
CA ILE A 148 -38.01 6.67 -7.80
C ILE A 148 -39.13 6.21 -8.73
N SER A 149 -38.88 5.19 -9.57
CA SER A 149 -39.89 4.64 -10.49
C SER A 149 -41.07 3.97 -9.76
N SER A 150 -40.83 3.37 -8.59
CA SER A 150 -41.90 2.80 -7.76
C SER A 150 -42.78 3.85 -7.08
N MET A 151 -42.29 5.09 -6.92
CA MET A 151 -43.03 6.19 -6.30
C MET A 151 -43.95 6.93 -7.27
N GLY A 152 -43.99 6.55 -8.55
CA GLY A 152 -45.00 7.04 -9.50
C GLY A 152 -44.86 8.51 -9.92
N TYR A 153 -43.64 9.04 -9.92
CA TYR A 153 -43.31 10.33 -10.56
C TYR A 153 -43.04 10.18 -12.05
#